data_AF-A0A6B3CRE3-F1
#
_entry.id   AF-A0A6B3CRE3-F1
#
_cell.length_a   1.000
_cell.length_b   1.000
_cell.length_c   1.000
_cell.angle_alpha   90.00
_cell.angle_beta   90.00
_cell.angle_gamma   90.00
#
_symmetry.space_group_name_H-M   'P 1'
#
loop_
_entity.id
_entity.type
_entity.pdbx_description
1 polymer ?
#
loop_
_entity_poly.entity_id
_entity_poly.type
_entity_poly.pdbx_seq_one_letter_code
_entity_poly.pdbx_strand_id
1 'polypeptide(L)'
;MKIALMDSGIGLLAAAAAVRRLRPDAELVLSSDPGSMPWGPRTPEDLTALALDVARAAAAQRPDALIIACNTASVHALPAIRAELEPALPVIGTVPAIKPAAAGGGSVAIWATPATTGSPYQRGLIAEFGGTAEVTEVPCPGLADAVEHGDEAAIDRAVAAAAALTPSDVRAVVLGCTHYELVATRIRDAVQRPGRPPLALHASAG
;
A
#
# COMPACT_ATOMS: atom_id res chain seq x y z
N MET A 1 18.38 -9.24 15.53
CA MET A 1 17.03 -9.48 14.99
C MET A 1 17.08 -9.24 13.49
N LYS A 2 16.48 -10.12 12.70
CA LYS A 2 16.36 -10.02 11.25
C LYS A 2 14.89 -9.86 10.86
N ILE A 3 14.56 -8.83 10.11
CA ILE A 3 13.19 -8.56 9.65
C ILE A 3 13.20 -8.57 8.13
N ALA A 4 12.37 -9.42 7.53
CA ALA A 4 12.15 -9.38 6.09
C ALA A 4 10.96 -8.47 5.76
N LEU A 5 11.08 -7.72 4.68
CA LEU A 5 9.99 -7.00 4.05
C LEU A 5 9.81 -7.54 2.64
N MET A 6 8.57 -7.78 2.23
CA MET A 6 8.24 -8.18 0.87
C MET A 6 7.28 -7.21 0.18
N ASP A 7 7.48 -7.00 -1.11
CA ASP A 7 6.63 -6.18 -1.98
C ASP A 7 6.79 -6.62 -3.44
N SER A 8 5.98 -6.06 -4.32
CA SER A 8 6.09 -6.26 -5.76
C SER A 8 7.22 -5.45 -6.39
N GLY A 9 7.70 -4.37 -5.75
CA GLY A 9 8.77 -3.53 -6.30
C GLY A 9 9.37 -2.55 -5.30
N ILE A 10 9.80 -1.37 -5.75
CA ILE A 10 10.46 -0.35 -4.88
C ILE A 10 9.53 0.26 -3.82
N GLY A 11 8.23 0.01 -3.87
CA GLY A 11 7.27 0.53 -2.90
C GLY A 11 7.64 0.23 -1.44
N LEU A 12 8.29 -0.90 -1.17
CA LEU A 12 8.71 -1.30 0.18
C LEU A 12 9.71 -0.34 0.84
N LEU A 13 10.35 0.56 0.10
CA LEU A 13 11.39 1.44 0.63
C LEU A 13 10.88 2.35 1.74
N ALA A 14 9.63 2.83 1.66
CA ALA A 14 9.03 3.66 2.71
C ALA A 14 8.89 2.86 4.02
N ALA A 15 8.35 1.64 3.93
CA ALA A 15 8.21 0.73 5.06
C ALA A 15 9.58 0.32 5.63
N ALA A 16 10.56 -0.01 4.77
CA ALA A 16 11.91 -0.35 5.20
C ALA A 16 12.59 0.81 5.93
N ALA A 17 12.42 2.05 5.44
CA ALA A 17 12.93 3.25 6.11
C ALA A 17 12.27 3.45 7.49
N ALA A 18 10.96 3.22 7.60
CA ALA A 18 10.24 3.29 8.88
C ALA A 18 10.75 2.25 9.88
N VAL A 19 10.92 0.99 9.44
CA VAL A 19 11.50 -0.07 10.28
C VAL A 19 12.92 0.29 10.69
N ARG A 20 13.76 0.77 9.78
CA ARG A 20 15.15 1.18 10.09
C ARG A 20 15.21 2.28 11.14
N ARG A 21 14.30 3.26 11.10
CA ARG A 21 14.22 4.33 12.12
C ARG A 21 13.84 3.78 13.49
N LEU A 22 12.86 2.88 13.54
CA LEU A 22 12.37 2.30 14.80
C LEU A 22 13.33 1.26 15.38
N ARG A 23 14.04 0.52 14.52
CA ARG A 23 14.96 -0.58 14.86
C ARG A 23 16.25 -0.46 14.05
N PRO A 24 17.12 0.51 14.41
CA PRO A 24 18.40 0.69 13.72
C PRO A 24 19.33 -0.52 13.88
N ASP A 25 19.11 -1.36 14.88
CA ASP A 25 19.84 -2.59 15.17
C ASP A 25 19.37 -3.82 14.36
N ALA A 26 18.22 -3.74 13.67
CA ALA A 26 17.70 -4.86 12.89
C ALA A 26 18.47 -5.05 11.57
N GLU A 27 18.76 -6.29 11.23
CA GLU A 27 19.13 -6.69 9.87
C GLU A 27 17.85 -6.70 9.02
N LEU A 28 17.87 -6.02 7.86
CA LEU A 28 16.71 -5.97 6.98
C LEU A 28 16.97 -6.79 5.72
N VAL A 29 16.02 -7.67 5.40
CA VAL A 29 15.96 -8.39 4.12
C VAL A 29 14.87 -7.74 3.30
N LEU A 30 15.21 -7.21 2.13
CA LEU A 30 14.25 -6.61 1.20
C LEU A 30 14.04 -7.60 0.06
N SER A 31 12.85 -8.20 -0.01
CA SER A 31 12.48 -9.17 -1.05
C SER A 31 11.46 -8.54 -1.98
N SER A 32 11.76 -8.44 -3.26
CA SER A 32 10.82 -7.87 -4.24
C SER A 32 10.92 -8.56 -5.59
N ASP A 33 9.86 -8.41 -6.39
CA ASP A 33 9.77 -8.96 -7.74
C ASP A 33 9.37 -7.89 -8.78
N PRO A 34 10.28 -6.94 -9.04
CA PRO A 34 10.03 -5.89 -10.03
C PRO A 34 9.84 -6.47 -11.44
N GLY A 35 10.36 -7.67 -11.72
CA GLY A 35 10.21 -8.33 -13.02
C GLY A 35 8.77 -8.74 -13.36
N SER A 36 7.92 -8.92 -12.35
CA SER A 36 6.50 -9.28 -12.53
C SER A 36 5.56 -8.09 -12.31
N MET A 37 6.07 -6.88 -12.09
CA MET A 37 5.23 -5.69 -12.02
C MET A 37 4.52 -5.40 -13.35
N PRO A 38 3.33 -4.76 -13.32
CA PRO A 38 2.55 -4.41 -12.13
C PRO A 38 1.71 -5.57 -11.59
N TRP A 39 1.55 -5.67 -10.27
CA TRP A 39 0.65 -6.66 -9.65
C TRP A 39 -0.80 -6.20 -9.58
N GLY A 40 -1.04 -4.88 -9.53
CA GLY A 40 -2.38 -4.28 -9.39
C GLY A 40 -3.44 -4.65 -10.45
N PRO A 41 -3.13 -5.00 -11.70
CA PRO A 41 -4.12 -5.44 -12.69
C PRO A 41 -4.24 -6.99 -12.80
N ARG A 42 -3.48 -7.76 -12.02
CA ARG A 42 -3.48 -9.23 -12.09
C ARG A 42 -4.71 -9.84 -11.40
N THR A 43 -5.01 -11.10 -11.72
CA THR A 43 -6.03 -11.87 -11.00
C THR A 43 -5.55 -12.17 -9.57
N PRO A 44 -6.47 -12.38 -8.60
CA PRO A 44 -6.09 -12.76 -7.24
C PRO A 44 -5.24 -14.03 -7.19
N GLU A 45 -5.51 -15.01 -8.05
CA GLU A 45 -4.77 -16.28 -8.12
C GLU A 45 -3.33 -16.06 -8.59
N ASP A 46 -3.12 -15.35 -9.70
CA ASP A 46 -1.78 -15.05 -10.22
C ASP A 46 -0.98 -14.20 -9.23
N LEU A 47 -1.64 -13.21 -8.63
CA LEU A 47 -1.03 -12.35 -7.62
C LEU A 47 -0.60 -13.14 -6.39
N THR A 48 -1.44 -14.06 -5.92
CA THR A 48 -1.12 -14.91 -4.76
C THR A 48 0.08 -15.81 -5.05
N ALA A 49 0.19 -16.38 -6.25
CA ALA A 49 1.34 -17.19 -6.64
C ALA A 49 2.64 -16.36 -6.62
N LEU A 50 2.65 -15.17 -7.24
CA LEU A 50 3.80 -14.26 -7.21
C LEU A 50 4.18 -13.84 -5.78
N ALA A 51 3.18 -13.50 -4.97
CA ALA A 51 3.40 -13.11 -3.58
C ALA A 51 4.01 -14.24 -2.75
N LEU A 52 3.57 -15.49 -2.95
CA LEU A 52 4.16 -16.65 -2.28
C LEU A 52 5.63 -16.85 -2.68
N ASP A 53 5.98 -16.66 -3.94
CA ASP A 53 7.38 -16.81 -4.38
C ASP A 53 8.30 -15.76 -3.75
N VAL A 54 7.85 -14.49 -3.68
CA VAL A 54 8.59 -13.43 -2.98
C VAL A 54 8.68 -13.69 -1.48
N ALA A 55 7.62 -14.23 -0.86
CA ALA A 55 7.59 -14.60 0.55
C ALA A 55 8.55 -15.77 0.85
N ARG A 56 8.61 -16.80 -0.02
CA ARG A 56 9.55 -17.92 0.09
C ARG A 56 10.99 -17.47 -0.04
N ALA A 57 11.28 -16.58 -0.99
CA ALA A 57 12.61 -16.00 -1.16
C ALA A 57 13.05 -15.22 0.10
N ALA A 58 12.13 -14.48 0.71
CA ALA A 58 12.36 -13.81 1.99
C ALA A 58 12.59 -14.82 3.14
N ALA A 59 11.74 -15.84 3.25
CA ALA A 59 11.82 -16.87 4.29
C ALA A 59 13.13 -17.68 4.22
N ALA A 60 13.68 -17.90 3.02
CA ALA A 60 14.96 -18.58 2.82
C ALA A 60 16.14 -17.85 3.50
N GLN A 61 16.02 -16.54 3.75
CA GLN A 61 17.01 -15.76 4.50
C GLN A 61 16.91 -15.93 6.03
N ARG A 62 15.97 -16.75 6.49
CA ARG A 62 15.67 -17.06 7.90
C ARG A 62 15.49 -15.79 8.76
N PRO A 63 14.54 -14.90 8.40
CA PRO A 63 14.19 -13.76 9.26
C PRO A 63 13.45 -14.22 10.52
N ASP A 64 13.42 -13.36 11.53
CA ASP A 64 12.62 -13.54 12.75
C ASP A 64 11.15 -13.14 12.54
N ALA A 65 10.87 -12.32 11.52
CA ALA A 65 9.52 -11.89 11.13
C ALA A 65 9.48 -11.48 9.65
N LEU A 66 8.33 -11.70 8.98
CA LEU A 66 8.05 -11.24 7.63
C LEU A 66 6.98 -10.15 7.64
N ILE A 67 7.28 -9.01 7.05
CA ILE A 67 6.33 -7.92 6.79
C ILE A 67 5.95 -7.96 5.32
N ILE A 68 4.66 -8.14 5.03
CA ILE A 68 4.11 -7.90 3.69
C ILE A 68 3.88 -6.39 3.59
N ALA A 69 4.82 -5.67 2.97
CA ALA A 69 4.73 -4.24 2.80
C ALA A 69 3.72 -3.86 1.71
N CYS A 70 3.61 -4.65 0.64
CA CYS A 70 2.68 -4.38 -0.46
C CYS A 70 1.22 -4.52 0.00
N ASN A 71 0.46 -3.43 0.00
CA ASN A 71 -0.96 -3.46 0.35
C ASN A 71 -1.76 -4.41 -0.54
N THR A 72 -1.47 -4.46 -1.85
CA THR A 72 -2.17 -5.35 -2.78
C THR A 72 -1.92 -6.82 -2.41
N ALA A 73 -0.67 -7.17 -2.03
CA ALA A 73 -0.35 -8.51 -1.55
C ALA A 73 -1.02 -8.82 -0.20
N SER A 74 -1.07 -7.86 0.73
CA SER A 74 -1.76 -8.06 2.00
C SER A 74 -3.27 -8.30 1.82
N VAL A 75 -3.90 -7.62 0.87
CA VAL A 75 -5.33 -7.74 0.55
C VAL A 75 -5.68 -9.11 -0.01
N HIS A 76 -4.83 -9.67 -0.88
CA HIS A 76 -5.15 -10.87 -1.66
C HIS A 76 -4.42 -12.14 -1.21
N ALA A 77 -3.18 -12.03 -0.73
CA ALA A 77 -2.28 -13.16 -0.50
C ALA A 77 -1.96 -13.42 0.99
N LEU A 78 -2.30 -12.50 1.91
CA LEU A 78 -1.98 -12.66 3.34
C LEU A 78 -2.47 -13.99 3.94
N PRO A 79 -3.71 -14.46 3.69
CA PRO A 79 -4.16 -15.75 4.23
C PRO A 79 -3.31 -16.93 3.72
N ALA A 80 -2.95 -16.93 2.43
CA ALA A 80 -2.13 -17.98 1.83
C ALA A 80 -0.70 -17.97 2.38
N ILE A 81 -0.09 -16.79 2.50
CA ILE A 81 1.27 -16.63 3.04
C ILE A 81 1.31 -17.08 4.52
N ARG A 82 0.31 -16.72 5.32
CA ARG A 82 0.20 -17.20 6.72
C ARG A 82 0.06 -18.72 6.79
N ALA A 83 -0.82 -19.29 5.96
CA ALA A 83 -1.02 -20.74 5.93
C ALA A 83 0.26 -21.51 5.59
N GLU A 84 1.17 -20.92 4.80
CA GLU A 84 2.44 -21.56 4.44
C GLU A 84 3.55 -21.35 5.47
N LEU A 85 3.65 -20.16 6.08
CA LEU A 85 4.81 -19.76 6.87
C LEU A 85 4.59 -19.77 8.39
N GLU A 86 3.35 -19.63 8.87
CA GLU A 86 3.05 -19.65 10.30
C GLU A 86 2.85 -21.10 10.81
N PRO A 87 3.18 -21.40 12.08
CA PRO A 87 3.69 -20.49 13.12
C PRO A 87 5.21 -20.30 13.12
N ALA A 88 5.93 -20.93 12.17
CA ALA A 88 7.39 -20.93 12.15
C ALA A 88 7.99 -19.53 11.91
N LEU A 89 7.31 -18.72 11.10
CA LEU A 89 7.69 -17.35 10.79
C LEU A 89 6.46 -16.43 10.95
N PRO A 90 6.44 -15.52 11.95
CA PRO A 90 5.35 -14.55 12.09
C PRO A 90 5.18 -13.66 10.86
N VAL A 91 3.94 -13.52 10.37
CA VAL A 91 3.62 -12.73 9.17
C VAL A 91 2.73 -11.53 9.52
N ILE A 92 3.24 -10.35 9.22
CA ILE A 92 2.58 -9.06 9.44
C ILE A 92 2.19 -8.46 8.10
N GLY A 93 0.90 -8.35 7.82
CA GLY A 93 0.40 -7.61 6.65
C GLY A 93 0.26 -6.12 6.95
N THR A 94 0.77 -5.26 6.08
CA THR A 94 0.38 -3.84 6.06
C THR A 94 -0.93 -3.67 5.32
N VAL A 95 -1.83 -2.83 5.83
CA VAL A 95 -3.11 -2.53 5.19
C VAL A 95 -3.23 -1.03 4.97
N PRO A 96 -4.06 -0.57 4.01
CA PRO A 96 -4.33 0.84 3.84
C PRO A 96 -4.71 1.48 5.17
N ALA A 97 -4.14 2.66 5.46
CA ALA A 97 -4.28 3.38 6.73
C ALA A 97 -5.68 4.03 6.92
N ILE A 98 -6.74 3.23 6.76
CA ILE A 98 -8.14 3.63 6.84
C ILE A 98 -8.50 4.07 8.26
N LYS A 99 -8.12 3.27 9.27
CA LYS A 99 -8.40 3.55 10.68
C LYS A 99 -7.97 4.97 11.12
N PRO A 100 -6.70 5.38 10.93
CA PRO A 100 -6.31 6.74 11.30
C PRO A 100 -6.94 7.82 10.41
N ALA A 101 -7.16 7.55 9.11
CA ALA A 101 -7.80 8.53 8.21
C ALA A 101 -9.27 8.79 8.57
N ALA A 102 -9.99 7.76 8.99
CA ALA A 102 -11.40 7.83 9.35
C ALA A 102 -11.65 8.33 10.78
N ALA A 103 -10.62 8.41 11.63
CA ALA A 103 -10.76 8.74 13.05
C ALA A 103 -11.41 10.12 13.30
N GLY A 104 -11.24 11.07 12.36
CA GLY A 104 -11.84 12.41 12.42
C GLY A 104 -13.21 12.54 11.74
N GLY A 105 -13.72 11.47 11.13
CA GLY A 105 -14.91 11.50 10.26
C GLY A 105 -14.73 12.38 9.01
N GLY A 106 -15.85 12.73 8.37
CA GLY A 106 -15.85 13.55 7.15
C GLY A 106 -15.43 12.78 5.89
N SER A 107 -15.16 13.50 4.81
CA SER A 107 -14.84 12.93 3.49
C SER A 107 -13.40 12.42 3.44
N VAL A 108 -13.24 11.11 3.16
CA VAL A 108 -11.96 10.40 3.05
C VAL A 108 -11.90 9.70 1.70
N ALA A 109 -10.80 9.86 0.96
CA ALA A 109 -10.56 9.10 -0.26
C ALA A 109 -9.50 8.01 -0.01
N ILE A 110 -9.69 6.82 -0.57
CA ILE A 110 -8.68 5.74 -0.54
C ILE A 110 -8.17 5.56 -1.96
N TRP A 111 -6.93 5.98 -2.20
CA TRP A 111 -6.24 5.77 -3.46
C TRP A 111 -5.58 4.41 -3.42
N ALA A 112 -6.00 3.48 -4.27
CA ALA A 112 -5.46 2.11 -4.29
C ALA A 112 -5.35 1.54 -5.71
N THR A 113 -4.66 0.41 -5.84
CA THR A 113 -4.56 -0.32 -7.12
C THR A 113 -5.92 -0.85 -7.55
N PRO A 114 -6.16 -1.06 -8.86
CA PRO A 114 -7.44 -1.62 -9.33
C PRO A 114 -7.83 -2.95 -8.67
N ALA A 115 -6.87 -3.85 -8.40
CA ALA A 115 -7.13 -5.08 -7.65
C ALA A 115 -7.53 -4.84 -6.18
N THR A 116 -7.08 -3.75 -5.56
CA THR A 116 -7.41 -3.44 -4.16
C THR A 116 -8.74 -2.70 -4.04
N THR A 117 -8.97 -1.72 -4.92
CA THR A 117 -10.17 -0.88 -4.94
C THR A 117 -11.43 -1.72 -5.14
N GLY A 118 -12.40 -1.63 -4.22
CA GLY A 118 -13.65 -2.38 -4.30
C GLY A 118 -13.54 -3.85 -3.87
N SER A 119 -12.34 -4.32 -3.50
CA SER A 119 -12.15 -5.70 -3.07
C SER A 119 -12.95 -6.02 -1.79
N PRO A 120 -13.40 -7.27 -1.60
CA PRO A 120 -14.10 -7.67 -0.37
C PRO A 120 -13.30 -7.34 0.89
N TYR A 121 -11.97 -7.51 0.84
CA TYR A 121 -11.08 -7.21 1.95
C TYR A 121 -11.01 -5.70 2.25
N GLN A 122 -10.84 -4.85 1.22
CA GLN A 122 -10.86 -3.39 1.42
C GLN A 122 -12.22 -2.93 1.98
N ARG A 123 -13.33 -3.42 1.45
CA ARG A 123 -14.67 -3.11 1.98
C ARG A 123 -14.86 -3.59 3.42
N GLY A 124 -14.27 -4.74 3.77
CA GLY A 124 -14.20 -5.20 5.16
C GLY A 124 -13.47 -4.22 6.06
N LEU A 125 -12.28 -3.75 5.65
CA LEU A 125 -11.54 -2.72 6.40
C LEU A 125 -12.30 -1.40 6.51
N ILE A 126 -13.01 -0.98 5.46
CA ILE A 126 -13.86 0.21 5.49
C ILE A 126 -15.02 0.03 6.47
N ALA A 127 -15.69 -1.13 6.44
CA ALA A 127 -16.79 -1.42 7.37
C ALA A 127 -16.30 -1.48 8.83
N GLU A 128 -15.12 -2.06 9.08
CA GLU A 128 -14.57 -2.22 10.42
C GLU A 128 -13.99 -0.91 10.98
N PHE A 129 -13.31 -0.12 10.14
CA PHE A 129 -12.51 1.03 10.58
C PHE A 129 -12.97 2.39 10.05
N GLY A 130 -13.94 2.44 9.14
CA GLY A 130 -14.40 3.67 8.50
C GLY A 130 -15.25 4.57 9.40
N GLY A 131 -15.79 4.06 10.52
CA GLY A 131 -16.53 4.86 11.49
C GLY A 131 -17.67 5.66 10.85
N THR A 132 -17.67 6.99 11.06
CA THR A 132 -18.64 7.93 10.47
C THR A 132 -18.07 8.69 9.26
N ALA A 133 -16.96 8.23 8.69
CA ALA A 133 -16.36 8.87 7.53
C ALA A 133 -17.14 8.52 6.24
N GLU A 134 -17.25 9.49 5.35
CA GLU A 134 -17.73 9.28 3.99
C GLU A 134 -16.55 8.83 3.13
N VAL A 135 -16.44 7.52 2.90
CA VAL A 135 -15.28 6.91 2.24
C VAL A 135 -15.53 6.80 0.74
N THR A 136 -14.65 7.39 -0.07
CA THR A 136 -14.61 7.23 -1.52
C THR A 136 -13.45 6.35 -1.94
N GLU A 137 -13.74 5.25 -2.63
CA GLU A 137 -12.75 4.34 -3.18
C GLU A 137 -12.27 4.87 -4.54
N VAL A 138 -10.98 5.21 -4.68
CA VAL A 138 -10.40 5.80 -5.90
C VAL A 138 -9.38 4.82 -6.51
N PRO A 139 -9.66 4.22 -7.67
CA PRO A 139 -8.67 3.39 -8.36
C PRO A 139 -7.61 4.27 -9.03
N CYS A 140 -6.34 3.87 -8.91
CA CYS A 140 -5.19 4.57 -9.50
C CYS A 140 -4.44 3.68 -10.50
N PRO A 141 -5.05 3.34 -11.66
CA PRO A 141 -4.43 2.47 -12.66
C PRO A 141 -3.13 3.10 -13.19
N GLY A 142 -2.09 2.28 -13.36
CA GLY A 142 -0.80 2.70 -13.89
C GLY A 142 0.09 3.50 -12.92
N LEU A 143 -0.43 4.03 -11.81
CA LEU A 143 0.39 4.85 -10.90
C LEU A 143 1.54 4.07 -10.27
N ALA A 144 1.29 2.84 -9.79
CA ALA A 144 2.35 2.04 -9.16
C ALA A 144 3.47 1.67 -10.17
N ASP A 145 3.07 1.33 -11.40
CA ASP A 145 4.00 1.00 -12.49
C ASP A 145 4.83 2.21 -12.93
N ALA A 146 4.21 3.37 -13.03
CA ALA A 146 4.89 4.61 -13.37
C ALA A 146 5.92 5.01 -12.30
N VAL A 147 5.58 4.84 -11.02
CA VAL A 147 6.51 5.08 -9.90
C VAL A 147 7.67 4.09 -9.91
N GLU A 148 7.40 2.80 -10.14
CA GLU A 148 8.44 1.76 -10.23
C GLU A 148 9.51 2.10 -11.26
N HIS A 149 9.09 2.58 -12.44
CA HIS A 149 9.98 2.90 -13.56
C HIS A 149 10.50 4.34 -13.54
N GLY A 150 10.07 5.18 -12.60
CA GLY A 150 10.41 6.60 -12.56
C GLY A 150 9.91 7.38 -13.80
N ASP A 151 8.80 6.95 -14.42
CA ASP A 151 8.20 7.66 -15.55
C ASP A 151 7.40 8.86 -15.03
N GLU A 152 8.09 10.00 -14.96
CA GLU A 152 7.55 11.25 -14.44
C GLU A 152 6.25 11.69 -15.13
N ALA A 153 6.19 11.57 -16.46
CA ALA A 153 5.03 11.97 -17.22
C ALA A 153 3.84 11.02 -16.97
N ALA A 154 4.09 9.73 -16.81
CA ALA A 154 3.05 8.76 -16.45
C ALA A 154 2.55 8.94 -15.02
N ILE A 155 3.44 9.27 -14.07
CA ILE A 155 3.06 9.59 -12.68
C ILE A 155 2.09 10.79 -12.69
N ASP A 156 2.45 11.88 -13.37
CA ASP A 156 1.62 13.09 -13.40
C ASP A 156 0.24 12.81 -14.02
N ARG A 157 0.19 12.04 -15.11
CA ARG A 157 -1.09 11.63 -15.74
C ARG A 157 -1.95 10.80 -14.79
N ALA A 158 -1.37 9.80 -14.14
CA ALA A 158 -2.10 8.91 -13.25
C ALA A 158 -2.59 9.62 -11.99
N VAL A 159 -1.76 10.51 -11.40
CA VAL A 159 -2.13 11.35 -10.26
C VAL A 159 -3.26 12.31 -10.65
N ALA A 160 -3.17 12.98 -11.80
CA ALA A 160 -4.22 13.89 -12.26
C ALA A 160 -5.56 13.16 -12.49
N ALA A 161 -5.52 11.96 -13.06
CA ALA A 161 -6.71 11.14 -13.27
C ALA A 161 -7.36 10.73 -11.92
N ALA A 162 -6.58 10.26 -10.96
CA ALA A 162 -7.08 9.91 -9.62
C ALA A 162 -7.61 11.14 -8.86
N ALA A 163 -6.95 12.30 -8.99
CA ALA A 163 -7.41 13.55 -8.39
C ALA A 163 -8.74 14.03 -8.97
N ALA A 164 -8.99 13.82 -10.27
CA ALA A 164 -10.27 14.15 -10.89
C ALA A 164 -11.44 13.28 -10.38
N LEU A 165 -11.16 12.06 -9.92
CA LEU A 165 -12.12 11.16 -9.29
C LEU A 165 -12.28 11.40 -7.78
N THR A 166 -11.43 12.24 -7.20
CA THR A 166 -11.41 12.50 -5.75
C THR A 166 -12.41 13.62 -5.41
N PRO A 167 -13.31 13.42 -4.42
CA PRO A 167 -14.27 14.43 -4.00
C PRO A 167 -13.62 15.76 -3.61
N SER A 168 -14.24 16.87 -4.00
CA SER A 168 -13.69 18.21 -3.77
C SER A 168 -13.61 18.64 -2.30
N ASP A 169 -14.35 17.95 -1.42
CA ASP A 169 -14.44 18.20 0.02
C ASP A 169 -13.60 17.22 0.85
N VAL A 170 -12.81 16.35 0.20
CA VAL A 170 -11.94 15.38 0.86
C VAL A 170 -11.02 16.08 1.88
N ARG A 171 -10.94 15.50 3.07
CA ARG A 171 -10.09 15.99 4.16
C ARG A 171 -8.85 15.13 4.36
N ALA A 172 -8.95 13.85 3.99
CA ALA A 172 -7.86 12.90 4.10
C ALA A 172 -7.80 11.98 2.88
N VAL A 173 -6.58 11.66 2.43
CA VAL A 173 -6.34 10.62 1.43
C VAL A 173 -5.53 9.49 2.07
N VAL A 174 -6.03 8.27 1.98
CA VAL A 174 -5.29 7.06 2.29
C VAL A 174 -4.49 6.64 1.07
N LEU A 175 -3.18 6.49 1.25
CA LEU A 175 -2.26 5.93 0.26
C LEU A 175 -2.29 4.40 0.39
N GLY A 176 -3.24 3.77 -0.30
CA GLY A 176 -3.50 2.33 -0.27
C GLY A 176 -2.58 1.49 -1.16
N CYS A 177 -1.41 2.02 -1.52
CA CYS A 177 -0.34 1.32 -2.21
C CYS A 177 0.99 1.93 -1.79
N THR A 178 1.99 1.07 -1.56
CA THR A 178 3.34 1.45 -1.12
C THR A 178 4.04 2.40 -2.08
N HIS A 179 3.88 2.23 -3.39
CA HIS A 179 4.43 3.17 -4.39
C HIS A 179 3.89 4.60 -4.24
N TYR A 180 2.65 4.77 -3.76
CA TYR A 180 2.04 6.09 -3.70
C TYR A 180 2.68 6.94 -2.60
N GLU A 181 3.23 6.29 -1.58
CA GLU A 181 3.99 6.94 -0.51
C GLU A 181 5.25 7.64 -1.04
N LEU A 182 5.86 7.10 -2.10
CA LEU A 182 7.06 7.67 -2.72
C LEU A 182 6.77 8.97 -3.49
N VAL A 183 5.50 9.21 -3.86
CA VAL A 183 5.05 10.40 -4.59
C VAL A 183 3.99 11.20 -3.81
N ALA A 184 3.97 11.05 -2.48
CA ALA A 184 2.97 11.67 -1.61
C ALA A 184 2.84 13.19 -1.80
N THR A 185 3.95 13.91 -2.04
CA THR A 185 3.93 15.35 -2.30
C THR A 185 3.12 15.69 -3.56
N ARG A 186 3.29 14.93 -4.66
CA ARG A 186 2.55 15.17 -5.90
C ARG A 186 1.06 14.87 -5.73
N ILE A 187 0.73 13.81 -5.00
CA ILE A 187 -0.66 13.47 -4.65
C ILE A 187 -1.28 14.61 -3.84
N ARG A 188 -0.57 15.13 -2.84
CA ARG A 188 -1.04 16.28 -2.05
C ARG A 188 -1.30 17.49 -2.93
N ASP A 189 -0.36 17.86 -3.80
CA ASP A 189 -0.47 19.05 -4.63
C ASP A 189 -1.63 18.95 -5.64
N ALA A 190 -1.90 17.74 -6.16
CA ALA A 190 -3.01 17.50 -7.08
C ALA A 190 -4.39 17.54 -6.41
N VAL A 191 -4.48 17.20 -5.12
CA VAL A 191 -5.75 17.10 -4.38
C VAL A 191 -6.04 18.34 -3.53
N GLN A 192 -5.00 18.98 -2.99
CA GLN A 192 -5.13 20.15 -2.13
C GLN A 192 -5.88 21.28 -2.85
N ARG A 193 -6.91 21.81 -2.18
CA ARG A 193 -7.67 22.95 -2.69
C ARG A 193 -7.25 24.25 -2.00
N PRO A 194 -7.12 25.36 -2.75
CA PRO A 194 -6.90 26.68 -2.17
C PRO A 194 -8.00 27.04 -1.16
N GLY A 195 -7.62 27.65 -0.03
CA GLY A 195 -8.57 28.10 0.99
C GLY A 195 -9.19 26.99 1.85
N ARG A 196 -8.78 25.73 1.68
CA ARG A 196 -9.14 24.61 2.57
C ARG A 196 -8.01 24.32 3.58
N PRO A 197 -8.32 23.69 4.73
CA PRO A 197 -7.29 23.15 5.61
C PRO A 197 -6.31 22.23 4.86
N PRO A 198 -5.11 22.02 5.40
CA PRO A 198 -4.15 21.08 4.83
C PRO A 198 -4.75 19.68 4.72
N LEU A 199 -4.62 19.08 3.54
CA LEU A 199 -5.01 17.70 3.27
C LEU A 199 -4.14 16.74 4.09
N ALA A 200 -4.76 15.86 4.86
CA ALA A 200 -4.06 14.79 5.54
C ALA A 200 -3.76 13.65 4.56
N LEU A 201 -2.53 13.14 4.57
CA LEU A 201 -2.18 11.90 3.87
C LEU A 201 -1.89 10.82 4.91
N HIS A 202 -2.46 9.63 4.71
CA HIS A 202 -2.25 8.49 5.58
C HIS A 202 -1.62 7.35 4.79
N ALA A 203 -0.37 7.05 5.13
CA ALA A 203 0.45 6.00 4.53
C ALA A 203 0.53 4.77 5.45
N SER A 204 0.90 3.61 4.90
CA SER A 204 1.15 2.40 5.69
C SER A 204 2.45 2.51 6.50
N ALA A 205 3.46 3.22 5.99
CA ALA A 205 4.76 3.37 6.65
C ALA A 205 4.86 4.52 7.68
N GLY A 206 3.79 5.29 7.89
CA GLY A 206 3.73 6.45 8.79
C GLY A 206 3.73 7.76 8.05
#